data_AF-A0A2M8SAA4-F1
#
_entry.id   AF-A0A2M8SAA4-F1
#
_cell.length_a   1.000
_cell.length_b   1.000
_cell.length_c   1.000
_cell.angle_alpha   90.00
_cell.angle_beta   90.00
_cell.angle_gamma   90.00
#
_symmetry.space_group_name_H-M   'P 1'
#
loop_
_entity.id
_entity.type
_entity.pdbx_description
1 polymer ?
#
loop_
_entity_poly.entity_id
_entity_poly.type
_entity_poly.pdbx_seq_one_letter_code
_entity_poly.pdbx_strand_id
1 'polypeptide(L)'
;MKRKLTEPMIDDDMLPEYDFTGKNVVRGKHAKAMREGYTVTIHKEDGTTVIQNFTLQKNAIVLDPDVIAYFPDSESVNNVLRSLISLAPKKSRQVSEGRTKYGK
;
A
#
# COMPACT_ATOMS: atom_id res chain seq x y z
N MET A 1 -31.67 42.67 -15.09
CA MET A 1 -30.26 42.35 -15.39
C MET A 1 -30.17 40.87 -15.75
N LYS A 2 -29.96 40.54 -17.02
CA LYS A 2 -29.79 39.14 -17.45
C LYS A 2 -28.35 38.73 -17.14
N ARG A 3 -28.18 37.66 -16.34
CA ARG A 3 -26.86 37.09 -16.05
C ARG A 3 -26.31 36.55 -17.38
N LYS A 4 -25.18 37.10 -17.85
CA LYS A 4 -24.42 36.50 -18.95
C LYS A 4 -24.03 35.10 -18.49
N LEU A 5 -24.49 34.07 -19.21
CA LEU A 5 -23.84 32.78 -19.16
C LEU A 5 -22.44 33.00 -19.74
N THR A 6 -21.42 32.87 -18.89
CA THR A 6 -20.04 32.70 -19.34
C THR A 6 -20.00 31.46 -20.20
N GLU A 7 -19.80 31.64 -21.51
CA GLU A 7 -19.47 30.55 -22.42
C GLU A 7 -18.24 29.82 -21.86
N PRO A 8 -18.28 28.48 -21.71
CA PRO A 8 -17.11 27.74 -21.29
C PRO A 8 -16.06 27.94 -22.38
N MET A 9 -14.93 28.53 -22.02
CA MET A 9 -13.75 28.56 -22.87
C MET A 9 -13.37 27.11 -23.09
N ILE A 10 -13.72 26.57 -24.26
CA ILE A 10 -13.28 25.25 -24.69
C ILE A 10 -11.78 25.42 -24.89
N ASP A 11 -11.02 24.95 -23.89
CA ASP A 11 -9.58 24.79 -23.99
C ASP A 11 -9.35 23.69 -25.03
N ASP A 12 -9.17 24.11 -26.29
CA ASP A 12 -9.10 23.30 -27.52
C ASP A 12 -7.92 22.30 -27.51
N ASP A 13 -7.08 22.35 -26.47
CA ASP A 13 -5.92 21.48 -26.29
C ASP A 13 -6.21 20.20 -25.48
N MET A 14 -7.39 20.05 -24.86
CA MET A 14 -7.75 18.83 -24.13
C MET A 14 -8.40 17.79 -25.05
N LEU A 15 -7.65 16.72 -25.31
CA LEU A 15 -8.13 15.53 -26.01
C LEU A 15 -9.42 14.98 -25.35
N PRO A 16 -10.47 14.60 -26.12
CA PRO A 16 -11.76 14.14 -25.58
C PRO A 16 -11.66 12.95 -24.60
N GLU A 17 -10.62 12.14 -24.72
CA GLU A 17 -10.31 11.02 -23.82
C GLU A 17 -9.98 11.49 -22.39
N TYR A 18 -9.44 12.70 -22.26
CA TYR A 18 -9.02 13.31 -21.00
C TYR A 18 -10.03 14.32 -20.43
N ASP A 19 -11.14 14.60 -21.13
CA ASP A 19 -12.24 15.38 -20.57
C ASP A 19 -13.04 14.54 -19.55
N PHE A 20 -12.95 14.92 -18.28
CA PHE A 20 -13.64 14.27 -17.18
C PHE A 20 -14.98 14.93 -16.80
N THR A 21 -15.36 16.00 -17.50
CA THR A 21 -16.58 16.76 -17.23
C THR A 21 -17.81 15.88 -17.41
N GLY A 22 -18.70 15.85 -16.40
CA GLY A 22 -19.91 15.01 -16.42
C GLY A 22 -19.67 13.50 -16.23
N LYS A 23 -18.43 13.05 -16.02
CA LYS A 23 -18.11 11.64 -15.71
C LYS A 23 -18.08 11.42 -14.19
N ASN A 24 -18.54 10.25 -13.73
CA ASN A 24 -18.46 9.84 -12.33
C ASN A 24 -17.03 9.36 -11.98
N VAL A 25 -16.10 10.31 -11.80
CA VAL A 25 -14.71 10.00 -11.46
C VAL A 25 -14.56 9.80 -9.95
N VAL A 26 -14.04 8.65 -9.54
CA VAL A 26 -13.76 8.34 -8.14
C VAL A 26 -12.26 8.40 -7.90
N ARG A 27 -11.81 9.38 -7.11
CA ARG A 27 -10.39 9.49 -6.71
C ARG A 27 -9.99 8.26 -5.91
N GLY A 28 -8.85 7.66 -6.27
CA GLY A 28 -8.27 6.55 -5.51
C GLY A 28 -8.93 5.18 -5.73
N LYS A 29 -9.78 5.00 -6.76
CA LYS A 29 -10.41 3.70 -7.08
C LYS A 29 -9.43 2.52 -7.14
N HIS A 30 -8.20 2.76 -7.59
CA HIS A 30 -7.16 1.74 -7.76
C HIS A 30 -6.05 1.79 -6.70
N ALA A 31 -6.22 2.56 -5.62
CA ALA A 31 -5.18 2.76 -4.60
C ALA A 31 -4.77 1.45 -3.91
N LYS A 32 -5.74 0.57 -3.62
CA LYS A 32 -5.46 -0.74 -3.01
C LYS A 32 -4.66 -1.65 -3.94
N ALA A 33 -4.99 -1.67 -5.23
CA ALA A 33 -4.31 -2.51 -6.22
C ALA A 33 -2.85 -2.07 -6.42
N MET A 34 -2.55 -0.77 -6.41
CA MET A 34 -1.16 -0.30 -6.51
C MET A 34 -0.28 -0.68 -5.31
N ARG A 35 -0.85 -1.05 -4.15
CA ARG A 35 -0.08 -1.52 -2.99
C ARG A 35 0.55 -2.90 -3.20
N GLU A 36 -0.01 -3.72 -4.10
CA GLU A 36 0.53 -5.04 -4.44
C GLU A 36 1.83 -4.96 -5.26
N GLY A 37 2.16 -3.74 -5.70
CA GLY A 37 3.32 -3.44 -6.52
C GLY A 37 2.98 -3.45 -8.01
N TYR A 38 3.76 -2.69 -8.77
CA TYR A 38 3.55 -2.56 -10.21
C TYR A 38 4.88 -2.36 -10.93
N THR A 39 4.89 -2.75 -12.20
CA THR A 39 6.04 -2.59 -13.08
C THR A 39 5.80 -1.40 -13.99
N VAL A 40 6.75 -0.47 -14.05
CA VAL A 40 6.76 0.64 -15.00
C VAL A 40 7.78 0.32 -16.08
N THR A 41 7.32 0.31 -17.32
CA THR A 41 8.15 0.15 -18.50
C THR A 41 8.39 1.53 -19.11
N ILE A 42 9.63 2.00 -19.05
CA ILE A 42 10.03 3.30 -19.60
C ILE A 42 10.70 3.05 -20.95
N HIS A 43 10.07 3.50 -22.02
CA HIS A 43 10.66 3.50 -23.36
C HIS A 43 11.45 4.80 -23.54
N LYS A 44 12.74 4.67 -23.83
CA LYS A 44 13.63 5.82 -24.08
C LYS A 44 13.72 6.11 -25.58
N GLU A 45 14.08 7.35 -25.91
CA GLU A 45 14.25 7.81 -27.30
C GLU A 45 15.40 7.08 -28.02
N ASP A 46 16.37 6.55 -27.27
CA ASP A 46 17.47 5.71 -27.78
C ASP A 46 17.02 4.29 -28.16
N GLY A 47 15.73 3.98 -28.06
CA GLY A 47 15.15 2.66 -28.35
C GLY A 47 15.31 1.63 -27.22
N THR A 48 15.99 1.97 -26.13
CA THR A 48 16.12 1.07 -24.98
C THR A 48 14.89 1.13 -24.09
N THR A 49 14.62 0.03 -23.39
CA THR A 49 13.50 -0.07 -22.44
C THR A 49 14.06 -0.32 -21.05
N VAL A 50 13.67 0.53 -20.08
CA VAL A 50 14.00 0.36 -18.67
C VAL A 50 12.77 -0.13 -17.93
N ILE A 51 12.88 -1.30 -17.33
CA ILE A 51 11.82 -1.89 -16.50
C ILE A 51 12.14 -1.55 -15.04
N GLN A 52 11.30 -0.72 -14.43
CA GLN A 52 11.40 -0.37 -13.02
C GLN A 52 10.27 -1.02 -12.23
N ASN A 53 10.64 -1.84 -11.25
CA ASN A 53 9.70 -2.53 -10.39
C ASN A 53 9.47 -1.72 -9.11
N PHE A 54 8.24 -1.21 -8.92
CA PHE A 54 7.79 -0.55 -7.70
C PHE A 54 6.98 -1.54 -6.88
N THR A 55 7.67 -2.48 -6.24
CA THR A 55 7.07 -3.39 -5.25
C THR A 55 7.43 -2.93 -3.86
N LEU A 56 6.48 -3.04 -2.94
CA LEU A 56 6.81 -3.07 -1.52
C LEU A 56 7.79 -4.24 -1.33
N GLN A 57 8.95 -3.99 -0.72
CA GLN A 57 9.87 -5.08 -0.41
C GLN A 57 9.12 -6.16 0.39
N LYS A 58 9.52 -7.43 0.25
CA LYS A 58 8.81 -8.60 0.82
C LYS A 58 8.38 -8.48 2.29
N ASN A 59 9.06 -7.64 3.08
CA ASN A 59 8.82 -7.42 4.51
C ASN A 59 8.38 -5.97 4.84
N ALA A 60 8.08 -5.16 3.84
CA ALA A 60 7.58 -3.81 4.03
C ALA A 60 6.07 -3.85 4.34
N ILE A 61 5.65 -3.09 5.34
CA ILE A 61 4.25 -3.01 5.79
C ILE A 61 3.79 -1.56 5.60
N VAL A 62 2.73 -1.36 4.84
CA VAL A 62 2.08 -0.05 4.71
C VAL A 62 1.03 0.07 5.81
N LEU A 63 1.17 1.11 6.63
CA LEU A 63 0.16 1.47 7.62
C LEU A 63 -0.98 2.24 6.93
N ASP A 64 -2.21 2.00 7.35
CA ASP A 64 -3.34 2.81 6.90
C ASP A 64 -3.32 4.22 7.54
N PRO A 65 -3.97 5.23 6.93
CA PRO A 65 -3.84 6.63 7.35
C PRO A 65 -4.28 6.90 8.80
N ASP A 66 -5.28 6.17 9.28
CA ASP A 66 -5.75 6.20 10.67
C ASP A 66 -4.71 5.64 11.64
N VAL A 67 -3.98 4.59 11.26
CA VAL A 67 -2.91 3.99 12.06
C VAL A 67 -1.67 4.90 12.12
N ILE A 68 -1.33 5.57 11.01
CA ILE A 68 -0.20 6.52 10.94
C ILE A 68 -0.40 7.69 11.92
N ALA A 69 -1.65 8.11 12.16
CA ALA A 69 -1.95 9.18 13.10
C ALA A 69 -1.50 8.87 14.54
N TYR A 70 -1.39 7.59 14.89
CA TYR A 70 -0.92 7.13 16.20
C TYR A 70 0.52 6.58 16.17
N PHE A 71 0.94 6.03 15.03
CA PHE A 71 2.24 5.40 14.84
C PHE A 71 2.99 6.05 13.67
N PRO A 72 3.76 7.13 13.93
CA PRO A 72 4.42 7.90 12.88
C PRO A 72 5.58 7.18 12.22
N ASP A 73 6.18 6.19 12.88
CA ASP A 73 7.34 5.45 12.39
C ASP A 73 7.31 3.95 12.75
N SER A 74 8.21 3.19 12.15
CA SER A 74 8.33 1.75 12.35
C SER A 74 8.87 1.38 13.73
N GLU A 75 9.58 2.27 14.42
CA GLU A 75 10.11 2.03 15.76
C GLU A 75 8.98 1.98 16.79
N SER A 76 8.08 2.97 16.75
CA SER A 76 6.88 3.06 17.58
C SER A 76 5.98 1.82 17.43
N VAL A 77 5.70 1.41 16.18
CA VAL A 77 4.94 0.19 15.90
C VAL A 77 5.61 -1.04 16.52
N ASN A 78 6.91 -1.20 16.27
CA ASN A 78 7.64 -2.38 16.71
C ASN A 78 7.72 -2.48 18.24
N ASN A 79 7.86 -1.35 18.94
CA ASN A 79 7.89 -1.33 20.40
C ASN A 79 6.57 -1.81 21.01
N VAL A 80 5.43 -1.36 20.45
CA VAL A 80 4.10 -1.83 20.89
C VAL A 80 3.90 -3.31 20.58
N LEU A 81 4.22 -3.76 19.36
CA LEU A 81 4.06 -5.16 18.98
C LEU A 81 4.93 -6.08 19.84
N ARG A 82 6.17 -5.70 20.15
CA ARG A 82 7.06 -6.46 21.06
C ARG A 82 6.51 -6.51 22.48
N SER A 83 5.94 -5.41 22.97
CA SER A 83 5.29 -5.36 24.28
C SER A 83 4.06 -6.28 24.33
N LEU A 84 3.29 -6.36 23.24
CA LEU A 84 2.18 -7.31 23.15
C LEU A 84 2.66 -8.76 23.11
N ILE A 85 3.73 -9.04 22.37
CA ILE A 85 4.34 -10.39 22.30
C ILE A 85 4.86 -10.83 23.68
N SER A 86 5.39 -9.92 24.49
CA SER A 86 5.90 -10.25 25.83
C SER A 86 4.78 -10.59 26.83
N LEU A 87 3.60 -9.98 26.66
CA LEU A 87 2.41 -10.25 27.45
C LEU A 87 1.63 -11.49 26.97
N ALA A 88 1.84 -11.91 25.72
CA ALA A 88 1.18 -13.07 25.17
C ALA A 88 1.56 -14.34 25.96
N PRO A 89 0.59 -15.23 26.26
CA PRO A 89 0.88 -16.45 27.00
C PRO A 89 1.89 -17.31 26.21
N LYS A 90 3.06 -17.55 26.82
CA LYS A 90 4.05 -18.45 26.24
C LYS A 90 3.39 -19.82 26.11
N LYS A 91 3.21 -20.29 24.87
CA LYS A 91 2.78 -21.66 24.60
C LYS A 91 3.78 -22.60 25.28
N SER A 92 3.41 -23.10 26.46
CA SER A 92 4.24 -24.03 27.21
C SER A 92 4.44 -25.23 26.31
N ARG A 93 5.68 -25.39 25.82
CA ARG A 93 6.13 -26.60 25.16
C ARG A 93 5.87 -27.72 26.16
N GLN A 94 4.86 -28.55 25.88
CA GLN A 94 4.70 -29.78 26.64
C GLN A 94 5.98 -30.58 26.43
N VAL A 95 6.82 -30.59 27.46
CA VAL A 95 7.93 -31.53 27.56
C VAL A 95 7.24 -32.87 27.73
N SER A 96 7.09 -33.60 26.63
CA SER A 96 6.83 -35.03 26.70
C SER A 96 8.02 -35.63 27.46
N GLU A 97 7.81 -35.91 28.75
CA GLU A 97 8.67 -36.76 29.55
C GLU A 97 8.70 -38.14 28.88
N GLY A 98 9.62 -38.30 27.93
CA GLY A 98 10.09 -39.59 27.46
C GLY A 98 10.81 -40.26 28.61
N ARG A 99 10.02 -40.88 29.50
CA ARG A 99 10.48 -41.78 30.54
C ARG A 99 11.50 -42.76 29.96
N THR A 100 12.76 -42.59 30.34
CA THR A 100 13.79 -43.61 30.24
C THR A 100 13.31 -44.86 30.95
N LYS A 101 13.05 -45.94 30.20
CA LYS A 101 12.93 -47.28 30.77
C LYS A 101 13.13 -48.37 29.72
N TYR A 102 14.40 -48.64 29.43
CA TYR A 102 14.89 -50.00 29.20
C TYR A 102 16.28 -50.13 29.83
N GLY A 103 16.29 -50.63 31.06
CA GLY A 103 17.41 -51.34 31.65
C GLY A 103 16.95 -52.76 31.89
N LYS A 104 17.37 -53.68 31.03
CA LYS A 104 17.74 -55.08 31.29
C LYS A 104 18.17 -55.72 29.97
#